data_AF-W2T8N5-F1
#
_entry.id   AF-W2T8N5-F1
#
_cell.length_a   1.000
_cell.length_b   1.000
_cell.length_c   1.000
_cell.angle_alpha   90.00
_cell.angle_beta   90.00
_cell.angle_gamma   90.00
#
_symmetry.space_group_name_H-M   'P 1'
#
loop_
_entity.id
_entity.type
_entity.pdbx_description
1 polymer ?
#
loop_
_entity_poly.entity_id
_entity_poly.type
_entity_poly.pdbx_seq_one_letter_code
_entity_poly.pdbx_strand_id
1 'polypeptide(L)'
;MSSPERCGVDVDMDLPEVVDTQQDVWRNVATDGKAVWVNAECAEFAHCYLGQWARAANYAKLLINESKWSRCVYTYLLCILFAADSTCETTKRNETVAALAKKVNGLRQRIAGKSIPVEKYCSKKANRFVAKKSLMFAHYEFMYFWSGFDIVGGNLPIMQAMLEDIESIWLMRKSGEFPGFRICYEKPPKDSY
;
A
#
# COMPACT_ATOMS: atom_id res chain seq x y z
N MET A 1 3.45 35.04 -17.26
CA MET A 1 2.77 33.73 -17.23
C MET A 1 3.82 32.69 -17.53
N SER A 2 4.41 32.12 -16.48
CA SER A 2 5.48 31.14 -16.61
C SER A 2 4.96 29.81 -16.05
N SER A 3 5.04 28.78 -16.88
CA SER A 3 4.62 27.41 -16.58
C SER A 3 5.43 26.84 -15.41
N PRO A 4 4.85 26.05 -14.48
CA PRO A 4 5.66 25.39 -13.47
C PRO A 4 6.39 24.19 -14.10
N GLU A 5 7.69 24.15 -13.82
CA GLU A 5 8.61 23.12 -14.24
C GLU A 5 8.19 21.74 -13.74
N ARG A 6 8.28 20.76 -14.63
CA ARG A 6 8.00 19.35 -14.39
C ARG A 6 9.13 18.83 -13.51
N CYS A 7 8.84 18.44 -12.27
CA CYS A 7 9.83 17.90 -11.34
C CYS A 7 10.37 16.57 -11.92
N GLY A 8 11.54 16.63 -12.56
CA GLY A 8 12.27 15.47 -13.02
C GLY A 8 12.87 14.75 -11.81
N VAL A 9 12.45 13.51 -11.61
CA VAL A 9 13.13 12.56 -10.72
C VAL A 9 13.56 11.41 -11.60
N ASP A 10 14.83 11.45 -12.01
CA ASP A 10 15.51 10.30 -12.59
C ASP A 10 15.64 9.25 -11.48
N VAL A 11 14.87 8.17 -11.60
CA VAL A 11 14.98 6.98 -10.76
C VAL A 11 15.50 5.86 -11.67
N ASP A 12 16.79 5.92 -11.99
CA ASP A 12 17.50 4.79 -12.60
C ASP A 12 17.74 3.74 -11.52
N MET A 13 16.73 2.89 -11.31
CA MET A 13 16.84 1.65 -10.55
C MET A 13 16.65 0.52 -11.55
N ASP A 14 17.74 -0.13 -11.96
CA ASP A 14 17.72 -1.29 -12.85
C ASP A 14 16.95 -2.43 -12.15
N LEU A 15 15.66 -2.55 -12.48
CA LEU A 15 14.75 -3.57 -11.97
C LEU A 15 14.88 -4.85 -12.82
N PRO A 16 14.94 -6.05 -12.19
CA PRO A 16 15.13 -7.30 -12.90
C PRO A 16 13.93 -7.69 -13.79
N GLU A 17 14.23 -8.43 -14.86
CA GLU A 17 13.34 -8.99 -15.92
C GLU A 17 12.08 -9.72 -15.40
N VAL A 18 12.00 -10.07 -14.11
CA VAL A 18 10.86 -10.76 -13.49
C VAL A 18 9.59 -9.89 -13.45
N VAL A 19 9.75 -8.56 -13.49
CA VAL A 19 8.63 -7.60 -13.54
C VAL A 19 7.80 -7.71 -14.82
N ASP A 20 8.35 -8.28 -15.91
CA ASP A 20 7.70 -8.35 -17.22
C ASP A 20 6.43 -9.23 -17.23
N THR A 21 6.41 -10.34 -16.48
CA THR A 21 5.32 -11.32 -16.58
C THR A 21 4.00 -10.85 -15.96
N GLN A 22 4.06 -10.04 -14.89
CA GLN A 22 2.87 -9.37 -14.37
C GLN A 22 2.54 -8.12 -15.19
N GLN A 23 3.55 -7.38 -15.68
CA GLN A 23 3.38 -6.26 -16.62
C GLN A 23 2.65 -6.66 -17.92
N ASP A 24 2.69 -7.92 -18.35
CA ASP A 24 1.97 -8.37 -19.56
C ASP A 24 0.44 -8.39 -19.40
N VAL A 25 -0.08 -8.61 -18.19
CA VAL A 25 -1.51 -8.41 -17.89
C VAL A 25 -1.85 -6.91 -17.97
N TRP A 26 -0.92 -6.05 -17.54
CA TRP A 26 -1.04 -4.59 -17.59
C TRP A 26 -0.89 -4.01 -19.00
N ARG A 27 -0.10 -4.62 -19.88
CA ARG A 27 0.05 -4.23 -21.29
C ARG A 27 -1.24 -4.48 -22.06
N ASN A 28 -1.85 -5.66 -21.90
CA ASN A 28 -2.96 -6.13 -22.74
C ASN A 28 -4.35 -5.52 -22.46
N VAL A 29 -4.55 -4.81 -21.34
CA VAL A 29 -5.88 -4.29 -20.95
C VAL A 29 -6.07 -2.79 -21.23
N ALA A 30 -5.05 -2.05 -21.69
CA ALA A 30 -5.25 -0.60 -21.88
C ALA A 30 -4.49 0.00 -23.08
N THR A 31 -5.20 0.84 -23.81
CA THR A 31 -4.76 1.63 -24.96
C THR A 31 -4.71 3.11 -24.57
N ASP A 32 -3.66 3.80 -25.04
CA ASP A 32 -3.32 5.23 -24.95
C ASP A 32 -2.94 5.84 -23.58
N GLY A 33 -1.71 6.38 -23.48
CA GLY A 33 -1.24 7.28 -22.42
C GLY A 33 -0.44 6.69 -21.23
N LYS A 34 0.03 5.44 -21.33
CA LYS A 34 0.50 4.61 -20.19
C LYS A 34 1.87 4.89 -19.57
N ALA A 35 2.84 5.45 -20.29
CA ALA A 35 4.21 5.57 -19.75
C ALA A 35 4.24 6.33 -18.41
N VAL A 36 3.40 7.36 -18.29
CA VAL A 36 3.32 8.18 -17.07
C VAL A 36 2.79 7.38 -15.86
N TRP A 37 1.79 6.51 -16.06
CA TRP A 37 1.18 5.73 -14.97
C TRP A 37 2.06 4.57 -14.53
N VAL A 38 2.67 3.88 -15.49
CA VAL A 38 3.62 2.80 -15.19
C VAL A 38 4.79 3.36 -14.39
N ASN A 39 5.32 4.52 -14.78
CA ASN A 39 6.39 5.18 -14.03
C ASN A 39 5.96 5.58 -12.61
N ALA A 40 4.73 6.10 -12.44
CA ALA A 40 4.21 6.46 -11.13
C ALA A 40 3.99 5.24 -10.22
N GLU A 41 3.51 4.12 -10.76
CA GLU A 41 3.38 2.85 -10.00
C GLU A 41 4.75 2.27 -9.64
N CYS A 42 5.69 2.23 -10.59
CA CYS A 42 7.06 1.80 -10.32
C CYS A 42 7.72 2.66 -9.25
N ALA A 43 7.53 3.99 -9.30
CA ALA A 43 8.02 4.91 -8.28
C ALA A 43 7.35 4.68 -6.92
N GLU A 44 6.03 4.43 -6.89
CA GLU A 44 5.31 4.06 -5.65
C GLU A 44 5.93 2.83 -5.00
N PHE A 45 6.14 1.75 -5.75
CA PHE A 45 6.72 0.51 -5.23
C PHE A 45 8.19 0.67 -4.85
N ALA A 46 8.99 1.42 -5.61
CA ALA A 46 10.38 1.72 -5.24
C ALA A 46 10.46 2.43 -3.88
N HIS A 47 9.60 3.43 -3.64
CA HIS A 47 9.53 4.10 -2.35
C HIS A 47 8.99 3.19 -1.24
N CYS A 48 8.06 2.28 -1.55
CA CYS A 48 7.63 1.24 -0.60
C CYS A 48 8.81 0.36 -0.17
N TYR A 49 9.65 -0.07 -1.12
CA TYR A 49 10.80 -0.91 -0.80
C TYR A 49 11.83 -0.20 0.07
N LEU A 50 12.01 1.10 -0.14
CA LEU A 50 12.90 1.94 0.67
C LEU A 50 12.28 2.36 2.03
N GLY A 51 11.07 1.91 2.38
CA GLY A 51 10.37 2.34 3.60
C GLY A 51 9.95 3.81 3.61
N GLN A 52 9.94 4.48 2.44
CA GLN A 52 9.62 5.90 2.30
C GLN A 52 8.10 6.10 2.15
N TRP A 53 7.35 5.71 3.18
CA TRP A 53 5.88 5.62 3.15
C TRP A 53 5.16 6.89 2.71
N ALA A 54 5.60 8.06 3.20
CA ALA A 54 5.02 9.36 2.84
C ALA A 54 5.21 9.69 1.35
N ARG A 55 6.37 9.33 0.76
CA ARG A 55 6.64 9.53 -0.67
C ARG A 55 5.79 8.59 -1.50
N ALA A 56 5.72 7.31 -1.13
CA ALA A 56 4.85 6.34 -1.78
C ALA A 56 3.38 6.81 -1.73
N ALA A 57 2.92 7.35 -0.60
CA ALA A 57 1.56 7.87 -0.45
C ALA A 57 1.24 9.02 -1.42
N ASN A 58 2.22 9.86 -1.75
CA ASN A 58 2.04 10.92 -2.76
C ASN A 58 1.80 10.34 -4.16
N TYR A 59 2.52 9.29 -4.55
CA TYR A 59 2.28 8.58 -5.80
C TYR A 59 0.94 7.86 -5.81
N ALA A 60 0.57 7.18 -4.72
CA ALA A 60 -0.76 6.58 -4.60
C ALA A 60 -1.87 7.63 -4.76
N LYS A 61 -1.71 8.83 -4.17
CA LYS A 61 -2.65 9.94 -4.32
C LYS A 61 -2.71 10.47 -5.76
N LEU A 62 -1.56 10.55 -6.43
CA LEU A 62 -1.50 10.88 -7.86
C LEU A 62 -2.32 9.87 -8.65
N LEU A 63 -2.02 8.57 -8.50
CA LEU A 63 -2.71 7.49 -9.19
C LEU A 63 -4.23 7.46 -8.93
N ILE A 64 -4.71 7.78 -7.72
CA ILE A 64 -6.15 7.92 -7.44
C ILE A 64 -6.81 8.97 -8.33
N ASN A 65 -6.15 10.12 -8.54
CA ASN A 65 -6.73 11.26 -9.24
C ASN A 65 -6.73 11.08 -10.75
N GLU A 66 -5.75 10.33 -11.24
CA GLU A 66 -5.25 10.48 -12.60
C GLU A 66 -5.26 9.13 -13.36
N SER A 67 -5.09 7.99 -12.68
CA SER A 67 -5.16 6.66 -13.28
C SER A 67 -6.60 6.16 -13.45
N LYS A 68 -6.84 5.47 -14.57
CA LYS A 68 -8.13 4.83 -14.90
C LYS A 68 -8.23 3.37 -14.43
N TRP A 69 -7.16 2.79 -13.87
CA TRP A 69 -7.10 1.36 -13.58
C TRP A 69 -8.02 0.96 -12.42
N SER A 70 -7.71 1.37 -11.19
CA SER A 70 -8.58 1.09 -10.05
C SER A 70 -8.40 2.09 -8.91
N ARG A 71 -9.33 3.05 -8.83
CA ARG A 71 -9.43 3.97 -7.68
C ARG A 71 -9.61 3.21 -6.36
N CYS A 72 -10.24 2.03 -6.38
CA CYS A 72 -10.39 1.18 -5.20
C CYS A 72 -9.03 0.70 -4.68
N VAL A 73 -8.16 0.19 -5.56
CA VAL A 73 -6.83 -0.31 -5.17
C VAL A 73 -5.94 0.82 -4.67
N TYR A 74 -5.82 1.92 -5.43
CA TYR A 74 -4.96 3.03 -5.00
C TYR A 74 -5.45 3.72 -3.72
N THR A 75 -6.77 3.79 -3.49
CA THR A 75 -7.31 4.29 -2.20
C THR A 75 -6.94 3.37 -1.04
N TYR A 76 -6.91 2.06 -1.26
CA TYR A 76 -6.45 1.10 -0.26
C TYR A 76 -4.93 1.20 -0.03
N LEU A 77 -4.14 1.34 -1.08
CA LEU A 77 -2.70 1.61 -1.00
C LEU A 77 -2.41 2.87 -0.19
N LEU A 78 -3.04 3.99 -0.53
CA LEU A 78 -2.94 5.23 0.23
C LEU A 78 -3.28 5.00 1.72
N CYS A 79 -4.33 4.22 2.00
CA CYS A 79 -4.75 3.89 3.36
C CYS A 79 -3.68 3.12 4.15
N ILE A 80 -3.04 2.10 3.55
CA ILE A 80 -2.04 1.28 4.24
C ILE A 80 -0.69 1.99 4.36
N LEU A 81 -0.35 2.87 3.41
CA LEU A 81 0.86 3.69 3.45
C LEU A 81 0.77 4.75 4.55
N PHE A 82 -0.37 5.44 4.68
CA PHE A 82 -0.60 6.32 5.83
C PHE A 82 -0.58 5.55 7.15
N ALA A 83 -1.07 4.31 7.18
CA ALA A 83 -1.03 3.50 8.40
C ALA A 83 0.40 3.06 8.79
N ALA A 84 1.30 2.91 7.81
CA ALA A 84 2.70 2.58 8.01
C ALA A 84 3.55 3.80 8.42
N ASP A 85 3.16 4.99 7.96
CA ASP A 85 3.92 6.22 8.20
C ASP A 85 3.90 6.65 9.67
N SER A 86 5.06 6.54 10.32
CA SER A 86 5.29 6.97 11.70
C SER A 86 5.62 8.46 11.82
N THR A 87 5.89 9.15 10.71
CA THR A 87 6.30 10.57 10.71
C THR A 87 5.13 11.54 10.91
N CYS A 88 3.91 11.10 10.59
CA CYS A 88 2.69 11.87 10.77
C CYS A 88 2.17 11.79 12.21
N GLU A 89 1.58 12.88 12.70
CA GLU A 89 0.88 12.92 13.99
C GLU A 89 -0.18 11.82 14.08
N THR A 90 -0.12 11.02 15.14
CA THR A 90 -0.95 9.82 15.35
C THR A 90 -2.45 10.08 15.15
N THR A 91 -2.98 11.18 15.69
CA THR A 91 -4.42 11.50 15.60
C THR A 91 -4.85 11.74 14.15
N LYS A 92 -4.14 12.62 13.43
CA LYS A 92 -4.41 12.94 12.02
C LYS A 92 -4.25 11.73 11.12
N ARG A 93 -3.20 10.93 11.35
CA ARG A 93 -2.99 9.65 10.67
C ARG A 93 -4.19 8.75 10.87
N ASN A 94 -4.64 8.57 12.11
CA ASN A 94 -5.73 7.66 12.42
C ASN A 94 -7.07 8.11 11.80
N GLU A 95 -7.37 9.40 11.83
CA GLU A 95 -8.56 9.95 11.18
C GLU A 95 -8.51 9.72 9.65
N THR A 96 -7.36 9.97 9.04
CA THR A 96 -7.13 9.80 7.59
C THR A 96 -7.31 8.34 7.18
N VAL A 97 -6.66 7.40 7.87
CA VAL A 97 -6.77 5.96 7.60
C VAL A 97 -8.21 5.48 7.79
N ALA A 98 -8.91 5.95 8.84
CA ALA A 98 -10.31 5.61 9.07
C ALA A 98 -11.23 6.13 7.95
N ALA A 99 -10.99 7.34 7.46
CA ALA A 99 -11.74 7.92 6.35
C ALA A 99 -11.50 7.18 5.03
N LEU A 100 -10.24 6.85 4.72
CA LEU A 100 -9.87 6.12 3.50
C LEU A 100 -10.45 4.70 3.50
N ALA A 101 -10.29 3.95 4.59
CA ALA A 101 -10.79 2.57 4.68
C ALA A 101 -12.30 2.45 4.48
N LYS A 102 -13.08 3.43 4.96
CA LYS A 102 -14.54 3.49 4.72
C LYS A 102 -14.89 3.69 3.24
N LYS A 103 -14.05 4.39 2.47
CA LYS A 103 -14.29 4.68 1.05
C LYS A 103 -14.01 3.47 0.14
N VAL A 104 -13.02 2.64 0.46
CA VAL A 104 -12.52 1.55 -0.40
C VAL A 104 -13.65 0.69 -0.97
N ASN A 105 -14.56 0.20 -0.12
CA ASN A 105 -15.61 -0.71 -0.55
C ASN A 105 -16.60 -0.11 -1.57
N GLY A 106 -16.82 1.21 -1.50
CA GLY A 106 -17.72 1.94 -2.40
C GLY A 106 -17.09 2.30 -3.76
N LEU A 107 -15.76 2.18 -3.89
CA LEU A 107 -15.04 2.46 -5.13
C LEU A 107 -14.88 1.24 -6.04
N ARG A 108 -15.37 0.07 -5.62
CA ARG A 108 -15.27 -1.16 -6.40
C ARG A 108 -16.01 -1.05 -7.72
N GLN A 109 -15.36 -1.52 -8.76
CA GLN A 109 -15.89 -1.65 -10.09
C GLN A 109 -16.31 -3.09 -10.36
N ARG A 110 -17.18 -3.24 -11.35
CA ARG A 110 -17.55 -4.54 -11.91
C ARG A 110 -17.31 -4.48 -13.40
N ILE A 111 -16.62 -5.48 -13.93
CA ILE A 111 -16.40 -5.65 -15.36
C ILE A 111 -17.29 -6.82 -15.79
N ALA A 112 -18.23 -6.57 -16.70
CA ALA A 112 -19.23 -7.56 -17.12
C ALA A 112 -19.97 -8.24 -15.95
N GLY A 113 -20.35 -7.46 -14.93
CA GLY A 113 -21.06 -7.93 -13.73
C GLY A 113 -20.20 -8.67 -12.69
N LYS A 114 -18.96 -9.04 -13.03
CA LYS A 114 -18.01 -9.69 -12.12
C LYS A 114 -17.17 -8.65 -11.37
N SER A 115 -16.93 -8.89 -10.09
CA SER A 115 -16.01 -8.05 -9.31
C SER A 115 -14.56 -8.37 -9.66
N ILE A 116 -13.72 -7.35 -9.71
CA ILE A 116 -12.28 -7.51 -9.89
C ILE A 116 -11.71 -8.18 -8.61
N PRO A 117 -10.98 -9.31 -8.72
CA PRO A 117 -10.50 -10.05 -7.55
C PRO A 117 -9.67 -9.20 -6.58
N VAL A 118 -8.80 -8.34 -7.11
CA VAL A 118 -7.95 -7.51 -6.26
C VAL A 118 -8.72 -6.42 -5.51
N GLU A 119 -9.71 -5.79 -6.14
CA GLU A 119 -10.56 -4.81 -5.46
C GLU A 119 -11.38 -5.46 -4.33
N LYS A 120 -11.78 -6.72 -4.52
CA LYS A 120 -12.44 -7.52 -3.49
C LYS A 120 -11.49 -7.81 -2.32
N TYR A 121 -10.22 -8.11 -2.59
CA TYR A 121 -9.19 -8.26 -1.56
C TYR A 121 -9.01 -6.96 -0.75
N CYS A 122 -8.77 -5.84 -1.43
CA CYS A 122 -8.61 -4.52 -0.81
C CYS A 122 -9.82 -4.16 0.06
N SER A 123 -11.03 -4.35 -0.47
CA SER A 123 -12.27 -4.06 0.27
C SER A 123 -12.44 -4.95 1.49
N LYS A 124 -12.10 -6.24 1.40
CA LYS A 124 -12.18 -7.16 2.55
C LYS A 124 -11.21 -6.75 3.65
N LYS A 125 -9.98 -6.35 3.30
CA LYS A 125 -8.97 -5.87 4.26
C LYS A 125 -9.38 -4.53 4.88
N ALA A 126 -9.83 -3.58 4.07
CA ALA A 126 -10.33 -2.29 4.56
C ALA A 126 -11.54 -2.45 5.50
N ASN A 127 -12.51 -3.30 5.16
CA ASN A 127 -13.67 -3.57 6.02
C ASN A 127 -13.25 -4.26 7.33
N ARG A 128 -12.31 -5.20 7.28
CA ARG A 128 -11.74 -5.81 8.50
C ARG A 128 -11.10 -4.75 9.38
N PHE A 129 -10.40 -3.78 8.79
CA PHE A 129 -9.85 -2.66 9.55
C PHE A 129 -10.94 -1.77 10.15
N VAL A 130 -11.99 -1.43 9.41
CA VAL A 130 -13.12 -0.64 9.95
C VAL A 130 -13.71 -1.32 11.18
N ALA A 131 -13.86 -2.65 11.16
CA ALA A 131 -14.41 -3.45 12.24
C ALA A 131 -13.44 -3.69 13.41
N LYS A 132 -12.19 -4.07 13.12
CA LYS A 132 -11.21 -4.55 14.12
C LYS A 132 -10.13 -3.53 14.47
N LYS A 133 -10.10 -2.38 13.80
CA LYS A 133 -9.09 -1.32 13.95
C LYS A 133 -7.68 -1.88 13.88
N SER A 134 -7.38 -2.62 12.80
CA SER A 134 -6.04 -3.19 12.62
C SER A 134 -5.66 -3.41 11.16
N LEU A 135 -4.51 -2.84 10.79
CA LEU A 135 -3.80 -2.98 9.52
C LEU A 135 -2.33 -3.37 9.76
N MET A 136 -2.05 -4.15 10.80
CA MET A 136 -0.68 -4.56 11.09
C MET A 136 -0.09 -5.30 9.88
N PHE A 137 1.06 -4.84 9.40
CA PHE A 137 1.77 -5.34 8.21
C PHE A 137 0.98 -5.29 6.89
N ALA A 138 -0.11 -4.51 6.81
CA ALA A 138 -0.91 -4.46 5.59
C ALA A 138 -0.12 -4.00 4.35
N HIS A 139 0.88 -3.13 4.52
CA HIS A 139 1.79 -2.70 3.46
C HIS A 139 2.69 -3.84 2.98
N TYR A 140 3.33 -4.61 3.87
CA TYR A 140 4.12 -5.79 3.49
C TYR A 140 3.26 -6.92 2.91
N GLU A 141 2.06 -7.15 3.44
CA GLU A 141 1.10 -8.10 2.85
C GLU A 141 0.74 -7.73 1.41
N PHE A 142 0.60 -6.43 1.12
CA PHE A 142 0.30 -5.94 -0.23
C PHE A 142 1.51 -6.08 -1.15
N MET A 143 2.72 -5.76 -0.68
CA MET A 143 3.97 -6.03 -1.43
C MET A 143 4.12 -7.51 -1.75
N TYR A 144 3.83 -8.40 -0.80
CA TYR A 144 3.83 -9.85 -1.02
C TYR A 144 2.84 -10.28 -2.09
N PHE A 145 1.61 -9.76 -2.03
CA PHE A 145 0.60 -10.05 -3.04
C PHE A 145 1.02 -9.57 -4.45
N TRP A 146 1.86 -8.53 -4.54
CA TRP A 146 2.38 -7.95 -5.79
C TRP A 146 3.77 -8.49 -6.20
N SER A 147 4.19 -9.65 -5.69
CA SER A 147 5.50 -10.25 -5.99
C SER A 147 6.71 -9.34 -5.67
N GLY A 148 6.54 -8.33 -4.81
CA GLY A 148 7.60 -7.37 -4.50
C GLY A 148 8.82 -7.99 -3.82
N PHE A 149 8.66 -9.14 -3.18
CA PHE A 149 9.77 -9.85 -2.53
C PHE A 149 10.77 -10.45 -3.50
N ASP A 150 10.40 -10.70 -4.76
CA ASP A 150 11.34 -11.16 -5.79
C ASP A 150 12.36 -10.06 -6.12
N ILE A 151 11.94 -8.79 -6.05
CA ILE A 151 12.80 -7.62 -6.21
C ILE A 151 13.66 -7.40 -4.96
N VAL A 152 13.03 -7.47 -3.78
CA VAL A 152 13.70 -7.25 -2.48
C VAL A 152 14.77 -8.33 -2.23
N GLY A 153 14.52 -9.58 -2.62
CA GLY A 153 15.44 -10.69 -2.41
C GLY A 153 16.80 -10.52 -3.10
N GLY A 154 16.88 -9.71 -4.16
CA GLY A 154 18.14 -9.35 -4.82
C GLY A 154 18.92 -8.23 -4.13
N ASN A 155 18.35 -7.53 -3.15
CA ASN A 155 18.93 -6.37 -2.51
C ASN A 155 18.99 -6.53 -0.99
N LEU A 156 20.11 -7.07 -0.50
CA LEU A 156 20.32 -7.41 0.90
C LEU A 156 20.10 -6.22 1.87
N PRO A 157 20.59 -4.99 1.60
CA PRO A 157 20.30 -3.83 2.43
C PRO A 157 18.81 -3.52 2.59
N ILE A 158 18.05 -3.57 1.49
CA ILE A 158 16.60 -3.33 1.51
C ILE A 158 15.89 -4.42 2.33
N MET A 159 16.24 -5.69 2.08
CA MET A 159 15.66 -6.82 2.80
C MET A 159 15.93 -6.73 4.31
N GLN A 160 17.16 -6.38 4.70
CA GLN A 160 17.55 -6.22 6.10
C GLN A 160 16.75 -5.09 6.77
N ALA A 161 16.62 -3.93 6.11
CA ALA A 161 15.84 -2.81 6.63
C ALA A 161 14.35 -3.16 6.81
N MET A 162 13.76 -3.91 5.87
CA MET A 162 12.39 -4.41 6.04
C MET A 162 12.25 -5.38 7.22
N LEU A 163 13.21 -6.28 7.39
CA LEU A 163 13.18 -7.24 8.49
C LEU A 163 13.26 -6.51 9.84
N GLU A 164 14.15 -5.52 9.96
CA GLU A 164 14.28 -4.69 11.16
C GLU A 164 12.99 -3.91 11.48
N ASP A 165 12.32 -3.35 10.47
CA ASP A 165 11.04 -2.67 10.65
C ASP A 165 9.93 -3.66 11.08
N ILE A 166 9.88 -4.85 10.48
CA ILE A 166 8.93 -5.92 10.86
C ILE A 166 9.13 -6.33 12.32
N GLU A 167 10.38 -6.55 12.72
CA GLU A 167 10.75 -6.90 14.10
C GLU A 167 10.37 -5.78 15.07
N SER A 168 10.66 -4.53 14.74
CA SER A 168 10.29 -3.35 15.53
C SER A 168 8.77 -3.26 15.74
N ILE A 169 7.98 -3.40 14.68
CA ILE A 169 6.51 -3.42 14.75
C ILE A 169 6.01 -4.57 15.64
N TRP A 170 6.61 -5.75 15.51
CA TRP A 170 6.26 -6.91 16.32
C TRP A 170 6.58 -6.71 17.81
N LEU A 171 7.75 -6.15 18.12
CA LEU A 171 8.17 -5.82 19.48
C LEU A 171 7.28 -4.76 20.13
N MET A 172 6.96 -3.67 19.42
CA MET A 172 6.02 -2.65 19.89
C MET A 172 4.62 -3.23 20.18
N ARG A 173 4.17 -4.20 19.37
CA ARG A 173 2.92 -4.91 19.64
C ARG A 173 3.03 -5.78 20.89
N LYS A 174 4.17 -6.45 21.10
CA LYS A 174 4.41 -7.31 22.27
C LYS A 174 4.51 -6.50 23.57
N SER A 175 5.10 -5.31 23.54
CA SER A 175 5.18 -4.41 24.71
C SER A 175 3.84 -3.73 25.05
N GLY A 176 2.90 -3.68 24.10
CA GLY A 176 1.61 -3.00 24.27
C GLY A 176 1.68 -1.49 23.99
N GLU A 177 2.83 -0.99 23.54
CA GLU A 177 3.11 0.43 23.27
C GLU A 177 2.79 0.84 21.84
N PHE A 178 2.11 -0.01 21.06
CA PHE A 178 1.86 0.23 19.64
C PHE A 178 1.10 1.56 19.43
N PRO A 179 1.71 2.58 18.79
CA PRO A 179 1.17 3.95 18.70
C PRO A 179 0.06 4.10 17.64
N GLY A 180 -0.32 3.00 16.98
CA GLY A 180 -1.35 2.93 15.95
C GLY A 180 -2.47 1.95 16.34
N PHE A 181 -3.46 1.80 15.45
CA PHE A 181 -4.75 1.19 15.76
C PHE A 181 -4.69 -0.11 16.57
N ARG A 182 -5.27 0.01 17.77
CA ARG A 182 -5.43 -0.98 18.82
C ARG A 182 -6.19 -2.21 18.29
N ILE A 183 -5.53 -3.36 18.22
CA ILE A 183 -6.26 -4.63 18.20
C ILE A 183 -6.73 -4.88 19.63
N CYS A 184 -8.03 -4.69 19.90
CA CYS A 184 -8.68 -5.41 20.98
C CYS A 184 -8.79 -6.89 20.54
N TYR A 185 -7.78 -7.69 20.86
CA TYR A 185 -8.07 -8.98 21.45
C TYR A 185 -8.07 -8.67 22.94
N GLU A 186 -9.24 -8.44 23.53
CA GLU A 186 -9.37 -8.87 24.92
C GLU A 186 -8.89 -10.32 24.95
N LYS A 187 -7.87 -10.60 25.76
CA LYS A 187 -7.57 -12.00 26.11
C LYS A 187 -8.92 -12.62 26.50
N PRO A 188 -9.31 -13.77 25.93
CA PRO A 188 -10.45 -14.47 26.48
C PRO A 188 -10.22 -14.67 27.99
N PRO A 189 -11.25 -14.50 28.83
CA PRO A 189 -11.13 -14.73 30.27
C PRO A 189 -10.44 -16.07 30.52
N LYS A 190 -9.55 -16.12 31.52
CA LYS A 190 -8.77 -17.32 31.86
C LYS A 190 -9.63 -18.54 32.21
N ASP A 191 -10.94 -18.37 32.33
CA ASP A 191 -11.90 -19.37 32.79
C ASP A 191 -12.70 -20.01 31.63
N SER A 192 -12.19 -19.96 30.40
CA SER A 192 -12.89 -20.47 29.20
C SER A 192 -12.26 -21.70 28.54
N TYR A 193 -11.44 -22.46 29.27
CA TYR A 193 -11.05 -23.83 28.92
C TYR A 193 -11.26 -24.76 30.11
#